data_AF-A0A940AJT2-F1
#
_entry.id   AF-A0A940AJT2-F1
#
_cell.length_a   1.000
_cell.length_b   1.000
_cell.length_c   1.000
_cell.angle_alpha   90.00
_cell.angle_beta   90.00
_cell.angle_gamma   90.00
#
_symmetry.space_group_name_H-M   'P 1'
#
loop_
_entity.id
_entity.type
_entity.pdbx_description
1 polymer ?
#
loop_
_entity_poly.entity_id
_entity_poly.type
_entity_poly.pdbx_seq_one_letter_code
_entity_poly.pdbx_strand_id
1 'polypeptide(L)'
;MKQLVQIQAAFFIVENGNVWYNKTMNKSIYSLEDIKNKLSPVFLLYNVKSAVLFGSYAKGYATESSDIDLLVDSNLKGLKFF
;
A
#
# COMPACT_ATOMS: atom_id res chain seq x y z
N MET A 1 8.88 -14.22 13.45
CA MET A 1 9.18 -12.79 13.22
C MET A 1 8.22 -12.27 12.17
N LYS A 2 7.58 -11.12 12.42
CA LYS A 2 6.59 -10.50 11.52
C LYS A 2 7.29 -9.85 10.34
N GLN A 3 6.70 -9.92 9.15
CA GLN A 3 7.01 -9.00 8.07
C GLN A 3 5.71 -8.35 7.61
N LEU A 4 5.44 -7.19 8.18
CA LEU A 4 4.54 -6.20 7.61
C LEU A 4 5.29 -5.57 6.44
N VAL A 5 4.83 -5.82 5.22
CA VAL A 5 5.26 -5.02 4.08
C VAL A 5 4.34 -3.80 4.04
N GLN A 6 4.70 -2.80 4.83
CA GLN A 6 4.16 -1.46 4.67
C GLN A 6 5.08 -0.74 3.70
N ILE A 7 4.69 -0.65 2.43
CA ILE A 7 5.38 0.23 1.46
C ILE A 7 4.95 1.65 1.79
N GLN A 8 5.58 2.25 2.80
CA GLN A 8 5.69 3.69 2.90
C GLN A 8 6.99 4.07 2.20
N ALA A 9 6.86 4.67 1.01
CA ALA A 9 7.98 5.28 0.31
C ALA A 9 8.42 6.53 1.09
N ALA A 10 9.19 6.33 2.17
CA ALA A 10 9.98 7.37 2.78
C ALA A 10 11.32 7.41 2.05
N PHE A 11 11.48 8.37 1.14
CA PHE A 11 12.81 8.71 0.60
C PHE A 11 13.59 9.43 1.70
N PHE A 12 14.60 8.78 2.25
CA PHE A 12 15.58 9.42 3.12
C PHE A 12 16.69 10.01 2.26
N ILE A 13 17.02 11.29 2.48
CA ILE A 13 18.21 11.91 1.87
C ILE A 13 19.26 12.03 2.97
N VAL A 14 20.47 11.55 2.70
CA VAL A 14 21.63 11.69 3.58
C VAL A 14 22.58 12.73 2.98
N GLU A 15 22.83 13.81 3.71
CA GLU A 15 23.75 14.88 3.29
C GLU A 15 24.61 15.33 4.47
N ASN A 16 25.94 15.36 4.30
CA ASN A 16 26.90 15.76 5.32
C ASN A 16 26.73 15.04 6.68
N GLY A 17 26.38 13.74 6.65
CA GLY A 17 26.17 12.94 7.86
C GLY A 17 24.84 13.17 8.57
N ASN A 18 23.97 14.02 8.02
CA ASN A 18 22.61 14.27 8.54
C ASN A 18 21.57 13.51 7.71
N VAL A 19 20.54 13.01 8.40
CA VAL A 19 19.39 12.34 7.76
C VAL A 19 18.22 13.30 7.70
N TRP A 20 17.75 13.59 6.50
CA TRP A 20 16.58 14.42 6.25
C TRP A 20 15.39 13.55 5.87
N TYR A 21 14.25 13.77 6.52
CA TYR A 21 12.98 13.15 6.15
C TYR A 21 12.11 14.18 5.42
N ASN A 22 11.66 13.87 4.21
CA ASN A 22 10.66 14.70 3.54
C ASN A 22 9.28 14.35 4.11
N LYS A 23 8.72 15.25 4.94
CA LYS A 23 7.43 15.06 5.61
C LYS A 23 6.22 15.25 4.67
N THR A 24 6.42 15.74 3.45
CA THR A 24 5.30 16.13 2.59
C THR A 24 5.24 15.28 1.33
N MET A 25 4.77 14.04 1.49
CA MET A 25 4.05 13.40 0.40
C MET A 25 2.68 14.08 0.36
N ASN A 26 2.46 15.00 -0.59
CA ASN A 26 1.08 15.36 -0.95
C ASN A 26 0.39 14.05 -1.32
N LYS A 27 -0.52 13.60 -0.46
CA LYS A 27 -1.11 12.27 -0.56
C LYS A 27 -2.22 12.36 -1.61
N SER A 28 -1.82 12.41 -2.88
CA SER A 28 -2.76 12.46 -4.00
C SER A 28 -3.69 11.25 -3.97
N ILE A 29 -4.98 11.47 -4.20
CA ILE A 29 -5.95 10.39 -4.40
C ILE A 29 -5.48 9.52 -5.58
N TYR A 30 -5.33 8.22 -5.36
CA TYR A 30 -4.91 7.30 -6.41
C TYR A 30 -6.03 7.02 -7.41
N SER A 31 -5.71 6.98 -8.69
CA SER A 31 -6.62 6.40 -9.68
C SER A 31 -6.68 4.87 -9.52
N LEU A 32 -7.72 4.24 -10.06
CA LEU A 32 -7.79 2.77 -10.09
C LEU A 32 -6.59 2.14 -10.81
N GLU A 33 -6.05 2.85 -11.81
CA GLU A 33 -4.89 2.43 -12.57
C GLU A 33 -3.61 2.52 -11.73
N ASP A 34 -3.44 3.60 -10.93
CA ASP A 34 -2.34 3.71 -9.97
C ASP A 34 -2.36 2.57 -8.95
N ILE A 35 -3.55 2.26 -8.43
CA ILE A 35 -3.74 1.18 -7.46
C ILE A 35 -3.33 -0.16 -8.09
N LYS A 36 -3.84 -0.46 -9.29
CA LYS A 36 -3.47 -1.68 -10.02
C LYS A 36 -1.97 -1.76 -10.27
N ASN A 37 -1.35 -0.70 -10.79
CA ASN A 37 0.07 -0.70 -11.13
C ASN A 37 0.98 -0.85 -9.91
N LYS A 38 0.60 -0.25 -8.77
CA LYS A 38 1.33 -0.39 -7.51
C LYS A 38 1.18 -1.77 -6.86
N LEU A 39 -0.02 -2.37 -6.92
CA LEU A 39 -0.31 -3.63 -6.24
C LEU A 39 0.06 -4.87 -7.06
N SER A 40 0.01 -4.79 -8.38
CA SER A 40 0.33 -5.91 -9.28
C SER A 40 1.66 -6.63 -8.97
N PRO A 41 2.80 -5.95 -8.79
CA PRO A 41 4.06 -6.63 -8.46
C PRO A 41 4.02 -7.33 -7.10
N VAL A 42 3.29 -6.78 -6.12
CA VAL A 42 3.12 -7.39 -4.78
C VAL A 42 2.25 -8.64 -4.86
N PHE A 43 1.13 -8.55 -5.58
CA PHE A 43 0.23 -9.70 -5.79
C PHE A 43 0.93 -10.86 -6.49
N LEU A 44 1.77 -10.56 -7.48
CA LEU A 44 2.58 -11.58 -8.14
C LEU A 44 3.58 -12.23 -7.18
N LEU A 45 4.31 -11.43 -6.40
CA LEU A 45 5.31 -11.92 -5.45
C LEU A 45 4.71 -12.87 -4.39
N TYR A 46 3.50 -12.57 -3.91
CA TYR A 46 2.82 -13.36 -2.88
C TYR A 46 1.81 -14.38 -3.44
N ASN A 47 1.81 -14.60 -4.76
CA ASN A 47 0.94 -15.55 -5.43
C ASN A 47 -0.54 -15.36 -5.06
N VAL A 48 -0.96 -14.09 -5.00
CA VAL A 48 -2.35 -13.67 -4.83
C VAL A 48 -3.12 -14.09 -6.09
N LYS A 49 -4.20 -14.86 -5.89
CA LYS A 49 -5.04 -15.36 -6.99
C LYS A 49 -6.00 -14.29 -7.48
N SER A 50 -6.60 -13.55 -6.55
CA SER A 50 -7.50 -12.45 -6.86
C SER A 50 -7.54 -11.44 -5.72
N ALA A 51 -7.86 -10.19 -6.05
CA ALA A 51 -8.11 -9.14 -5.08
C ALA A 51 -9.32 -8.31 -5.51
N VAL A 52 -10.17 -7.96 -4.56
CA VAL A 52 -11.36 -7.12 -4.76
C VAL A 52 -11.16 -5.83 -3.99
N LEU A 53 -11.21 -4.70 -4.70
CA LEU A 53 -11.22 -3.37 -4.10
C LEU A 53 -12.61 -3.07 -3.55
N PHE A 54 -12.69 -2.67 -2.30
CA PHE A 54 -13.92 -2.18 -1.68
C PHE A 54 -13.66 -0.85 -0.95
N GLY A 55 -14.62 -0.39 -0.15
CA GLY A 55 -14.45 0.84 0.62
C GLY A 55 -14.57 2.12 -0.21
N SER A 56 -13.92 3.19 0.23
CA SER A 56 -14.11 4.54 -0.32
C SER A 56 -13.63 4.67 -1.76
N TYR A 57 -12.53 4.01 -2.13
CA TYR A 57 -12.00 3.99 -3.50
C TYR A 57 -12.94 3.27 -4.48
N ALA A 58 -13.53 2.13 -4.07
CA ALA A 58 -14.51 1.43 -4.91
C ALA A 58 -15.81 2.23 -5.11
N LYS A 59 -16.17 3.07 -4.14
CA LYS A 59 -17.39 3.88 -4.17
C LYS A 59 -17.19 5.30 -4.72
N GLY A 60 -15.96 5.69 -5.05
CA GLY A 60 -15.65 6.98 -5.66
C GLY A 60 -15.64 8.19 -4.71
N TYR A 61 -15.63 7.98 -3.40
CA TYR A 61 -15.55 9.08 -2.40
C TYR A 61 -14.24 9.09 -1.60
N ALA A 62 -13.20 8.42 -2.10
CA ALA A 62 -11.88 8.44 -1.46
C ALA A 62 -11.33 9.87 -1.32
N THR A 63 -10.68 10.10 -0.20
CA THR A 63 -9.96 11.35 0.13
C THR A 63 -8.47 11.05 0.26
N GLU A 64 -7.65 12.10 0.36
CA GLU A 64 -6.21 11.97 0.60
C GLU A 64 -5.88 11.17 1.88
N SER A 65 -6.77 11.21 2.87
CA SER A 65 -6.67 10.43 4.11
C SER A 65 -7.23 9.02 4.02
N SER A 66 -7.93 8.65 2.93
CA SER A 66 -8.53 7.32 2.78
C SER A 66 -7.48 6.22 2.61
N ASP A 67 -7.78 5.06 3.20
CA ASP A 67 -7.05 3.82 3.01
C ASP A 67 -7.55 3.07 1.75
N ILE A 68 -6.77 2.10 1.28
CA ILE A 68 -7.14 1.20 0.18
C ILE A 68 -7.55 -0.14 0.78
N ASP A 69 -8.85 -0.44 0.75
CA ASP A 69 -9.42 -1.66 1.30
C ASP A 69 -9.47 -2.78 0.26
N LEU A 70 -8.84 -3.92 0.56
CA LEU A 70 -8.73 -5.06 -0.36
C LEU A 70 -9.13 -6.36 0.32
N LEU A 71 -9.99 -7.14 -0.35
CA LEU A 71 -10.22 -8.54 -0.04
C LEU A 71 -9.34 -9.38 -0.95
N VAL A 72 -8.44 -10.16 -0.39
CA VAL A 72 -7.41 -10.88 -1.15
C VAL A 72 -7.59 -12.38 -0.99
N ASP A 73 -7.77 -13.10 -2.11
CA ASP A 73 -7.64 -14.55 -2.16
C ASP A 73 -6.18 -14.92 -2.44
N SER A 74 -5.56 -15.57 -1.48
CA SER A 74 -4.19 -16.06 -1.59
C SER A 74 -4.03 -17.32 -0.74
N ASN A 75 -2.93 -18.04 -0.94
CA ASN A 75 -2.57 -19.14 -0.07
C ASN A 75 -1.94 -18.66 1.27
N LEU A 76 -1.98 -17.36 1.58
CA LEU A 76 -1.49 -16.82 2.84
C LEU A 76 -2.39 -17.32 3.98
N LYS A 77 -1.79 -18.07 4.91
CA LYS A 77 -2.46 -18.43 6.17
C LYS A 77 -2.48 -17.18 7.05
N GLY A 78 -3.67 -16.82 7.54
CA GLY A 78 -4.03 -15.47 8.02
C GLY A 78 -3.18 -14.85 9.13
N LEU A 79 -3.56 -13.62 9.50
CA LEU A 79 -2.95 -12.83 10.56
C LEU A 79 -3.01 -13.57 11.90
N LYS A 80 -1.83 -13.86 12.47
CA LYS A 80 -1.72 -14.32 13.85
C LYS A 80 -1.98 -13.12 14.77
N PHE A 81 -3.16 -13.07 15.39
CA PHE A 81 -3.42 -12.20 16.52
C PHE A 81 -2.62 -12.75 17.71
N PHE A 82 -1.74 -11.93 18.29
CA PHE A 82 -0.97 -12.20 19.51
C PHE A 82 -1.31 -11.10 20.51
#